data_AF-B5EU60-F1
#
_entry.id   AF-B5EU60-F1
#
_cell.length_a   1.000
_cell.length_b   1.000
_cell.length_c   1.000
_cell.angle_alpha   90.00
_cell.angle_beta   90.00
_cell.angle_gamma   90.00
#
_symmetry.space_group_name_H-M   'P 1'
#
loop_
_entity.id
_entity.type
_entity.pdbx_description
1 polymer ?
#
loop_
_entity_poly.entity_id
_entity_poly.type
_entity_poly.pdbx_seq_one_letter_code
_entity_poly.pdbx_strand_id
1 'polypeptide(L)'
;MENKNSFKNPKVVSAHIWIFTSFAASSMAFFLALFSGVDRLESNGALQMSANLFAMSLVFNSTLAIVVSLFERKPKQLNKLNQSKFFGWVFTIGTLSFLGATISLLFSFSSKVGYVGLVSVLVICLLLWFTNREFSK
;
A
#
# COMPACT_ATOMS: atom_id res chain seq x y z
N MET A 1 -17.65 17.82 6.18
CA MET A 1 -17.54 16.44 6.68
C MET A 1 -16.16 16.27 7.27
N GLU A 2 -16.03 16.29 8.60
CA GLU A 2 -14.78 15.99 9.28
C GLU A 2 -14.38 14.54 9.00
N ASN A 3 -13.23 14.36 8.36
CA ASN A 3 -12.67 13.03 8.14
C ASN A 3 -12.17 12.52 9.50
N LYS A 4 -12.94 11.61 10.13
CA LYS A 4 -12.74 11.10 11.50
C LYS A 4 -11.51 10.18 11.67
N ASN A 5 -10.51 10.26 10.82
CA ASN A 5 -9.23 9.55 10.99
C ASN A 5 -8.28 10.40 11.83
N SER A 6 -8.62 10.54 13.12
CA SER A 6 -7.75 11.20 14.08
C SER A 6 -6.76 10.18 14.63
N PHE A 7 -5.48 10.34 14.29
CA PHE A 7 -4.34 9.76 14.99
C PHE A 7 -4.32 10.26 16.44
N LYS A 8 -5.22 9.75 17.28
CA LYS A 8 -5.31 10.07 18.72
C LYS A 8 -4.40 9.20 19.56
N ASN A 9 -4.10 7.99 19.05
CA ASN A 9 -3.38 6.97 19.79
C ASN A 9 -2.00 6.72 19.13
N PRO A 10 -0.89 6.84 19.87
CA PRO A 10 0.46 6.55 19.35
C PRO A 10 0.59 5.12 18.83
N LYS A 11 -0.16 4.15 19.37
CA LYS A 11 -0.19 2.77 18.84
C LYS A 11 -0.73 2.70 17.41
N VAL A 12 -1.72 3.53 17.07
CA VAL A 12 -2.27 3.62 15.72
C VAL A 12 -1.25 4.23 14.77
N VAL A 13 -0.53 5.27 15.21
CA VAL A 13 0.56 5.88 14.42
C VAL A 13 1.67 4.85 14.14
N SER A 14 2.10 4.12 15.17
CA SER A 14 3.11 3.07 15.05
C SER A 14 2.69 1.96 14.09
N ALA A 15 1.42 1.53 14.12
CA ALA A 15 0.89 0.55 13.17
C ALA A 15 0.98 1.03 11.71
N HIS A 16 0.73 2.32 11.45
CA HIS A 16 0.85 2.87 10.09
C HIS A 16 2.31 2.89 9.61
N ILE A 17 3.26 3.24 10.48
CA ILE A 17 4.70 3.17 10.15
C ILE A 17 5.09 1.74 9.73
N TRP A 18 4.64 0.74 10.49
CA TRP A 18 4.90 -0.67 10.17
C TRP A 18 4.31 -1.10 8.83
N ILE A 19 3.09 -0.65 8.51
CA ILE A 19 2.45 -0.96 7.22
C ILE A 19 3.28 -0.36 6.07
N PHE A 20 3.60 0.93 6.14
CA PHE A 20 4.36 1.60 5.08
C PHE A 20 5.76 1.02 4.89
N THR A 21 6.44 0.74 6.01
CA THR A 21 7.79 0.16 5.97
C THR A 21 7.76 -1.25 5.38
N SER A 22 6.75 -2.06 5.72
CA SER A 22 6.59 -3.42 5.18
C SER A 22 6.30 -3.41 3.67
N PHE A 23 5.45 -2.49 3.20
CA PHE A 23 5.18 -2.35 1.76
C PHE A 23 6.41 -1.87 1.00
N ALA A 24 7.14 -0.89 1.54
CA ALA A 24 8.41 -0.44 0.97
C ALA A 24 9.44 -1.58 0.92
N ALA A 25 9.65 -2.30 2.02
CA ALA A 25 10.59 -3.41 2.09
C ALA A 25 10.22 -4.54 1.11
N SER A 26 8.95 -4.88 0.99
CA SER A 26 8.46 -5.90 0.05
C SER A 26 8.66 -5.46 -1.40
N SER A 27 8.41 -4.19 -1.70
CA SER A 27 8.67 -3.61 -3.04
C SER A 27 10.16 -3.64 -3.38
N MET A 28 11.03 -3.34 -2.41
CA MET A 28 12.48 -3.43 -2.58
C MET A 28 12.93 -4.89 -2.80
N ALA A 29 12.40 -5.82 -2.01
CA ALA A 29 12.67 -7.25 -2.16
C ALA A 29 12.27 -7.77 -3.54
N PHE A 30 11.16 -7.28 -4.11
CA PHE A 30 10.78 -7.56 -5.49
C PHE A 30 11.86 -7.11 -6.49
N PHE A 31 12.38 -5.87 -6.38
CA PHE A 31 13.44 -5.40 -7.28
C PHE A 31 14.75 -6.18 -7.12
N LEU A 32 15.10 -6.56 -5.88
CA LEU A 32 16.24 -7.43 -5.63
C LEU A 32 16.08 -8.80 -6.31
N ALA A 33 14.88 -9.38 -6.26
CA ALA A 33 14.58 -10.61 -6.98
C ALA A 33 14.59 -10.43 -8.50
N LEU A 34 14.08 -9.29 -8.99
CA LEU A 34 14.00 -8.99 -10.42
C LEU A 34 15.36 -8.90 -11.09
N PHE A 35 16.42 -8.46 -10.38
CA PHE A 35 17.78 -8.45 -10.91
C PHE A 35 18.26 -9.84 -11.40
N SER A 36 17.75 -10.92 -10.81
CA SER A 36 18.09 -12.29 -11.24
C SER A 36 17.35 -12.77 -12.50
N GLY A 37 16.38 -11.99 -13.00
CA GLY A 37 15.49 -12.39 -14.09
C GLY A 37 15.12 -11.26 -15.05
N VAL A 38 16.05 -10.31 -15.26
CA VAL A 38 15.83 -9.09 -16.08
C VAL A 38 15.33 -9.42 -17.49
N ASP A 39 15.81 -10.50 -18.10
CA ASP A 39 15.42 -10.92 -19.45
C ASP A 39 13.90 -11.21 -19.59
N ARG A 40 13.24 -11.57 -18.48
CA ARG A 40 11.79 -11.81 -18.45
C ARG A 40 10.97 -10.54 -18.35
N LEU A 41 11.57 -9.41 -17.99
CA LEU A 41 10.88 -8.15 -17.82
C LEU A 41 10.41 -7.57 -19.15
N GLU A 42 11.26 -7.64 -20.18
CA GLU A 42 10.95 -7.07 -21.50
C GLU A 42 9.91 -7.89 -22.27
N SER A 43 9.85 -9.20 -22.03
CA SER A 43 8.93 -10.12 -22.73
C SER A 43 7.58 -10.29 -22.03
N ASN A 44 7.44 -9.85 -20.77
CA ASN A 44 6.23 -10.04 -19.97
C ASN A 44 5.62 -8.70 -19.53
N GLY A 45 4.61 -8.22 -20.27
CA GLY A 45 3.93 -6.96 -19.96
C GLY A 45 3.28 -6.90 -18.57
N ALA A 46 2.81 -8.03 -18.03
CA ALA A 46 2.26 -8.07 -16.67
C ALA A 46 3.36 -7.86 -15.62
N LEU A 47 4.55 -8.44 -15.84
CA LEU A 47 5.72 -8.22 -14.99
C LEU A 47 6.22 -6.78 -15.07
N GLN A 48 6.24 -6.19 -16.27
CA GLN A 48 6.62 -4.79 -16.47
C GLN A 48 5.65 -3.84 -15.74
N MET A 49 4.35 -4.09 -15.87
CA MET A 49 3.34 -3.30 -15.14
C MET A 49 3.50 -3.47 -13.62
N SER A 50 3.74 -4.70 -13.16
CA SER A 50 4.02 -4.97 -11.74
C SER A 50 5.24 -4.19 -11.25
N ALA A 51 6.33 -4.18 -12.01
CA ALA A 51 7.54 -3.45 -11.66
C ALA A 51 7.30 -1.94 -11.54
N ASN A 52 6.59 -1.33 -12.50
CA ASN A 52 6.24 0.09 -12.45
C ASN A 52 5.37 0.43 -11.21
N LEU A 53 4.40 -0.42 -10.90
CA LEU A 53 3.54 -0.25 -9.73
C LEU A 53 4.30 -0.44 -8.41
N PHE A 54 5.23 -1.42 -8.33
CA PHE A 54 6.10 -1.59 -7.17
C PHE A 54 7.06 -0.41 -6.98
N ALA A 55 7.58 0.18 -8.06
CA ALA A 55 8.39 1.41 -7.98
C ALA A 55 7.59 2.57 -7.38
N MET A 56 6.36 2.81 -7.86
CA MET A 56 5.49 3.84 -7.28
C MET A 56 5.18 3.55 -5.82
N SER A 57 4.82 2.30 -5.50
CA SER A 57 4.55 1.87 -4.13
C SER A 57 5.74 2.11 -3.21
N LEU A 58 6.96 1.77 -3.65
CA LEU A 58 8.19 1.97 -2.89
C LEU A 58 8.41 3.45 -2.56
N VAL A 59 8.31 4.33 -3.55
CA VAL A 59 8.53 5.78 -3.37
C VAL A 59 7.51 6.37 -2.40
N PHE A 60 6.22 6.11 -2.61
CA PHE A 60 5.18 6.70 -1.78
C PHE A 60 5.18 6.13 -0.36
N ASN A 61 5.30 4.81 -0.19
CA ASN A 61 5.31 4.20 1.15
C ASN A 61 6.58 4.54 1.93
N SER A 62 7.76 4.63 1.30
CA SER A 62 8.98 5.07 1.98
C SER A 62 8.86 6.52 2.44
N THR A 63 8.30 7.40 1.58
CA THR A 63 8.06 8.80 1.93
C THR A 63 7.07 8.92 3.10
N LEU A 64 5.96 8.17 3.08
CA LEU A 64 5.00 8.14 4.18
C LEU A 64 5.61 7.61 5.46
N ALA A 65 6.39 6.52 5.40
CA ALA A 65 7.09 5.97 6.56
C ALA A 65 8.00 7.01 7.21
N ILE A 66 8.79 7.73 6.41
CA ILE A 66 9.68 8.80 6.89
C ILE A 66 8.87 9.92 7.53
N VAL A 67 7.87 10.46 6.82
CA VAL A 67 7.05 11.57 7.30
C VAL A 67 6.35 11.20 8.60
N VAL A 68 5.70 10.03 8.67
CA VAL A 68 4.98 9.60 9.87
C VAL A 68 5.96 9.36 11.04
N SER A 69 7.14 8.80 10.77
CA SER A 69 8.18 8.62 11.79
C SER A 69 8.71 9.95 12.36
N LEU A 70 8.93 10.95 11.50
CA LEU A 70 9.37 12.30 11.94
C LEU A 70 8.35 12.97 12.86
N PHE A 71 7.05 12.69 12.67
CA PHE A 71 5.96 13.26 13.46
C PHE A 71 5.38 12.30 14.51
N GLU A 72 5.99 11.14 14.76
CA GLU A 72 5.47 10.10 15.66
C GLU A 72 5.23 10.66 17.08
N ARG A 73 6.16 11.45 17.59
CA ARG A 73 6.06 12.10 18.91
C ARG A 73 5.15 13.34 18.92
N LYS A 74 4.60 13.74 17.77
CA LYS A 74 3.78 14.96 17.59
C LYS A 74 2.44 14.64 16.87
N PRO A 75 1.55 13.83 17.48
CA PRO A 75 0.32 13.35 16.83
C PRO A 75 -0.64 14.47 16.40
N LYS A 76 -0.62 15.63 17.07
CA LYS A 76 -1.41 16.81 16.66
C LYS A 76 -0.96 17.37 15.31
N GLN A 77 0.34 17.37 15.02
CA GLN A 77 0.87 17.84 13.73
C GLN A 77 0.61 16.83 12.62
N LEU A 78 0.75 15.53 12.92
CA LEU A 78 0.39 14.45 12.00
C LEU A 78 -1.10 14.50 11.62
N ASN A 79 -1.98 14.79 12.58
CA ASN A 79 -3.41 14.98 12.32
C ASN A 79 -3.70 16.16 11.39
N LYS A 80 -3.00 17.29 11.57
CA LYS A 80 -3.11 18.43 10.64
C LYS A 80 -2.63 18.05 9.24
N LEU A 81 -1.57 17.24 9.14
CA LEU A 81 -1.08 16.72 7.87
C LEU A 81 -2.11 15.80 7.21
N ASN A 82 -2.72 14.90 7.98
CA ASN A 82 -3.74 13.97 7.50
C ASN A 82 -5.04 14.65 7.05
N GLN A 83 -5.34 15.82 7.61
CA GLN A 83 -6.45 16.66 7.16
C GLN A 83 -6.16 17.35 5.82
N SER A 84 -4.90 17.40 5.38
CA SER A 84 -4.56 17.84 4.03
C SER A 84 -5.00 16.80 3.01
N LYS A 85 -5.76 17.22 2.00
CA LYS A 85 -6.20 16.35 0.90
C LYS A 85 -5.02 15.62 0.25
N PHE A 86 -3.88 16.30 0.09
CA PHE A 86 -2.69 15.75 -0.56
C PHE A 86 -2.11 14.55 0.21
N PHE A 87 -2.10 14.58 1.54
CA PHE A 87 -1.55 13.48 2.33
C PHE A 87 -2.40 12.20 2.22
N GLY A 88 -3.73 12.34 2.23
CA GLY A 88 -4.64 11.22 1.99
C GLY A 88 -4.49 10.60 0.60
N TRP A 89 -4.25 11.42 -0.42
CA TRP A 89 -3.97 10.93 -1.78
C TRP A 89 -2.67 10.13 -1.84
N VAL A 90 -1.60 10.60 -1.20
CA VAL A 90 -0.31 9.88 -1.16
C VAL A 90 -0.46 8.50 -0.51
N PHE A 91 -1.20 8.41 0.61
CA PHE A 91 -1.54 7.14 1.26
C PHE A 91 -2.27 6.18 0.31
N THR A 92 -3.28 6.72 -0.38
CA THR A 92 -4.16 5.94 -1.25
C THR A 92 -3.39 5.41 -2.46
N ILE A 93 -2.60 6.27 -3.10
CA ILE A 93 -1.76 5.90 -4.24
C ILE A 93 -0.74 4.85 -3.81
N GLY A 94 0.01 5.06 -2.73
CA GLY A 94 1.03 4.10 -2.28
C GLY A 94 0.47 2.70 -1.98
N THR A 95 -0.71 2.64 -1.36
CA THR A 95 -1.38 1.38 -1.01
C THR A 95 -1.99 0.70 -2.25
N LEU A 96 -2.70 1.44 -3.09
CA LEU A 96 -3.30 0.89 -4.31
C LEU A 96 -2.25 0.44 -5.31
N SER A 97 -1.15 1.18 -5.44
CA SER A 97 -0.01 0.77 -6.26
C SER A 97 0.60 -0.53 -5.74
N PHE A 98 0.72 -0.72 -4.42
CA PHE A 98 1.21 -1.99 -3.85
C PHE A 98 0.31 -3.18 -4.20
N LEU A 99 -1.01 -3.01 -3.99
CA LEU A 99 -2.00 -4.06 -4.27
C LEU A 99 -2.04 -4.39 -5.75
N GLY A 100 -2.08 -3.36 -6.61
CA GLY A 100 -2.03 -3.51 -8.05
C GLY A 100 -0.76 -4.23 -8.50
N ALA A 101 0.40 -3.83 -7.96
CA ALA A 101 1.68 -4.46 -8.28
C ALA A 101 1.69 -5.95 -7.95
N THR A 102 1.17 -6.30 -6.77
CA THR A 102 1.06 -7.68 -6.30
C THR A 102 0.14 -8.50 -7.20
N ILE A 103 -1.04 -7.96 -7.55
CA ILE A 103 -1.97 -8.65 -8.45
C ILE A 103 -1.35 -8.85 -9.83
N SER A 104 -0.75 -7.81 -10.42
CA SER A 104 -0.04 -7.90 -11.70
C SER A 104 1.10 -8.91 -11.66
N LEU A 105 1.82 -9.02 -10.53
CA LEU A 105 2.85 -10.03 -10.33
C LEU A 105 2.26 -11.44 -10.37
N LEU A 106 1.14 -11.69 -9.69
CA LEU A 106 0.47 -12.99 -9.72
C LEU A 106 0.02 -13.36 -11.14
N PHE A 107 -0.50 -12.40 -11.91
CA PHE A 107 -0.82 -12.59 -13.33
C PHE A 107 0.41 -12.89 -14.18
N SER A 108 1.57 -12.32 -13.86
CA SER A 108 2.84 -12.65 -14.54
C SER A 108 3.25 -14.11 -14.37
N PHE A 109 2.87 -14.78 -13.28
CA PHE A 109 3.16 -16.20 -13.07
C PHE A 109 2.08 -17.10 -13.68
N SER A 110 0.80 -16.80 -13.43
CA SER A 110 -0.32 -17.56 -13.98
C SER A 110 -1.61 -16.78 -13.85
N SER A 111 -2.40 -16.72 -14.93
CA SER A 111 -3.72 -16.08 -14.89
C SER A 111 -4.64 -16.68 -13.83
N LYS A 112 -4.57 -18.01 -13.60
CA LYS A 112 -5.37 -18.68 -12.56
C LYS A 112 -5.05 -18.14 -11.17
N VAL A 113 -3.76 -17.99 -10.86
CA VAL A 113 -3.29 -17.45 -9.57
C VAL A 113 -3.65 -15.97 -9.45
N GLY A 114 -3.52 -15.21 -10.54
CA GLY A 114 -3.95 -13.80 -10.61
C GLY A 114 -5.43 -13.62 -10.27
N TYR A 115 -6.33 -14.44 -10.84
CA TYR A 115 -7.76 -14.39 -10.53
C TYR A 115 -8.06 -14.73 -9.08
N VAL A 116 -7.41 -15.77 -8.51
CA VAL A 116 -7.57 -16.11 -7.09
C VAL A 116 -7.17 -14.93 -6.21
N GLY A 117 -6.01 -14.31 -6.48
CA GLY A 117 -5.55 -13.13 -5.74
C GLY A 117 -6.52 -11.96 -5.81
N LEU A 118 -7.06 -11.67 -7.00
CA LEU A 118 -8.04 -10.60 -7.19
C LEU A 118 -9.33 -10.85 -6.40
N VAL A 119 -9.85 -12.09 -6.43
CA VAL A 119 -11.03 -12.48 -5.64
C VAL A 119 -10.76 -12.35 -4.14
N SER A 120 -9.57 -12.77 -3.66
CA SER A 120 -9.21 -12.63 -2.25
C SER A 120 -9.22 -11.17 -1.79
N VAL A 121 -8.71 -10.24 -2.60
CA VAL A 121 -8.76 -8.80 -2.30
C VAL A 121 -10.20 -8.30 -2.23
N LEU A 122 -11.06 -8.70 -3.18
CA LEU A 122 -12.48 -8.32 -3.17
C LEU A 122 -13.22 -8.84 -1.93
N VAL A 123 -12.95 -10.08 -1.52
CA VAL A 123 -13.55 -10.67 -0.31
C VAL A 123 -13.12 -9.90 0.93
N ILE A 124 -11.83 -9.54 1.07
CA ILE A 124 -11.35 -8.73 2.19
C ILE A 124 -12.03 -7.36 2.20
N CYS A 125 -12.15 -6.69 1.04
CA CYS A 125 -12.84 -5.40 0.94
C CYS A 125 -14.32 -5.51 1.35
N LEU A 126 -15.02 -6.58 0.94
CA LEU A 126 -16.40 -6.83 1.33
C LEU A 126 -16.54 -7.06 2.84
N LEU A 127 -15.62 -7.84 3.44
CA LEU A 127 -15.60 -8.08 4.89
C LEU A 127 -15.38 -6.76 5.65
N LEU A 128 -14.38 -5.97 5.26
CA LEU A 128 -14.11 -4.66 5.86
C LEU A 128 -15.29 -3.71 5.74
N TRP A 129 -15.98 -3.73 4.59
CA TRP A 129 -17.19 -2.93 4.39
C TRP A 129 -18.32 -3.36 5.33
N PHE A 130 -18.58 -4.66 5.45
CA PHE A 130 -19.58 -5.20 6.39
C PHE A 130 -19.24 -4.82 7.84
N THR A 131 -18.00 -5.02 8.24
CA THR A 131 -17.53 -4.71 9.59
C THR A 131 -17.70 -3.21 9.90
N ASN A 132 -17.31 -2.32 8.98
CA ASN A 132 -17.50 -0.88 9.18
C ASN A 132 -18.96 -0.47 9.29
N ARG A 133 -19.86 -1.15 8.56
CA ARG A 133 -21.31 -0.87 8.62
C ARG A 133 -21.91 -1.25 9.97
N GLU A 134 -21.47 -2.36 10.56
CA GLU A 134 -21.92 -2.78 11.89
C GLU A 134 -21.37 -1.88 12.99
N PHE A 135 -20.11 -1.43 12.93
CA PHE A 135 -19.54 -0.49 13.90
C PHE A 135 -20.08 0.95 13.82
N SER A 136 -20.83 1.28 12.76
CA SER A 136 -21.44 2.60 12.59
C SER A 136 -22.90 2.68 13.07
N LYS A 137 -23.49 1.56 13.52
CA LYS A 137 -24.78 1.53 14.20
C LYS A 137 -24.58 1.73 15.70
#